data_AF-A0A1T4S5J5-F1
#
_entry.id   AF-A0A1T4S5J5-F1
#
_cell.length_a   1.000
_cell.length_b   1.000
_cell.length_c   1.000
_cell.angle_alpha   90.00
_cell.angle_beta   90.00
_cell.angle_gamma   90.00
#
_symmetry.space_group_name_H-M   'P 1'
#
loop_
_entity.id
_entity.type
_entity.pdbx_description
1 polymer ?
#
loop_
_entity_poly.entity_id
_entity_poly.type
_entity_poly.pdbx_seq_one_letter_code
_entity_poly.pdbx_strand_id
1 'polypeptide(L)'
;MSTPTQADDSGARPHAIAPLLQYRVEAGIGRALNRHRPGDSEETDIAVLSAPELLQEYGIIPSLLRPPVGTKVSARDVDAAITAIGDMLCEHPSRLLAAVYRPLSIVPALRQAQQTPEAHLSLNHQWFAWCWTSEAAWRALHSLPGGDPSPLTATEVEILTPVAARHRFLALSEPYRDDRGVPGPVPSDAAHALFGTRSHNVLLAHSRHARWEWSKLLSRHESLAALDGAEPGEIEAETDLLLFEFPVKARNARRGPMPSVRPGPPLAIGPARRTSRGSRYTIEDVDFASGVIERHLLPRYQIFTVARAALALAERPRLGRFTAVMTLCLAGLALAGVLISPWSSSFPFTDRSALGFSAVLAGAAYVTGLVGLLVHGRSWGLPWLLRIPAASAIGLLMLTTMHPSWWGAAFEPTDMQIPGREPGPEPPLAPMEVALLLAVAAFAYLLANARNTAVGVAPALLRAFTVWCAASAHALLIALLGLAWIVPAFSENGHLFRGAWTLYPEAALAALLQAGAWCLVAGVFSQILWDDRPLTAPLAHAHWRTQER
;
A
#
# COMPACT_ATOMS: atom_id res chain seq x y z
N MET A 1 -20.80 39.24 -37.42
CA MET A 1 -20.46 38.80 -36.05
C MET A 1 -19.32 37.81 -36.17
N SER A 2 -18.11 38.31 -36.01
CA SER A 2 -16.87 37.57 -36.21
C SER A 2 -16.52 36.86 -34.90
N THR A 3 -16.41 35.54 -34.95
CA THR A 3 -15.87 34.71 -33.88
C THR A 3 -14.41 35.08 -33.63
N PRO A 4 -13.98 35.31 -32.38
CA PRO A 4 -12.60 35.63 -32.09
C PRO A 4 -11.75 34.38 -32.28
N THR A 5 -10.78 34.50 -33.18
CA THR A 5 -9.70 33.55 -33.38
C THR A 5 -8.92 33.43 -32.07
N GLN A 6 -9.04 32.29 -31.40
CA GLN A 6 -8.20 31.94 -30.26
C GLN A 6 -6.76 31.85 -30.78
N ALA A 7 -5.95 32.84 -30.44
CA ALA A 7 -4.53 32.82 -30.69
C ALA A 7 -3.94 31.65 -29.88
N ASP A 8 -3.37 30.69 -30.61
CA ASP A 8 -2.67 29.54 -30.10
C ASP A 8 -1.34 30.02 -29.51
N ASP A 9 -1.41 30.54 -28.28
CA ASP A 9 -0.28 31.03 -27.49
C ASP A 9 0.55 29.85 -26.95
N SER A 10 1.06 29.04 -27.87
CA SER A 10 2.01 27.96 -27.61
C SER A 10 3.45 28.49 -27.59
N GLY A 11 3.64 29.66 -26.97
CA GLY A 11 4.94 30.14 -26.56
C GLY A 11 5.61 29.09 -25.69
N ALA A 12 6.57 28.35 -26.27
CA ALA A 12 7.36 27.36 -25.58
C ALA A 12 8.04 28.02 -24.38
N ARG A 13 7.53 27.75 -23.17
CA ARG A 13 7.98 28.40 -21.93
C ARG A 13 9.50 28.20 -21.77
N PRO A 14 10.32 29.27 -21.79
CA PRO A 14 11.78 29.18 -21.76
C PRO A 14 12.37 28.75 -20.40
N HIS A 15 11.53 28.44 -19.40
CA HIS A 15 11.92 28.02 -18.04
C HIS A 15 11.72 26.53 -17.74
N ALA A 16 11.37 25.70 -18.73
CA ALA A 16 10.79 24.38 -18.47
C ALA A 16 11.70 23.42 -17.67
N ILE A 17 11.30 23.16 -16.42
CA ILE A 17 11.62 21.94 -15.67
C ILE A 17 11.14 20.75 -16.50
N ALA A 18 11.91 19.66 -16.50
CA ALA A 18 11.52 18.46 -17.23
C ALA A 18 10.13 17.96 -16.73
N PRO A 19 9.14 17.75 -17.64
CA PRO A 19 7.77 17.37 -17.25
C PRO A 19 7.70 16.13 -16.37
N LEU A 20 8.63 15.19 -16.56
CA LEU A 20 8.78 14.01 -15.72
C LEU A 20 9.04 14.37 -14.25
N LEU A 21 10.04 15.21 -13.98
CA LEU A 21 10.42 15.58 -12.61
C LEU A 21 9.31 16.40 -11.95
N GLN A 22 8.69 17.30 -12.73
CA GLN A 22 7.55 18.09 -12.27
C GLN A 22 6.38 17.17 -11.86
N TYR A 23 6.02 16.21 -12.71
CA TYR A 23 4.98 15.23 -12.40
C TYR A 23 5.30 14.44 -11.12
N ARG A 24 6.56 14.04 -10.92
CA ARG A 24 6.98 13.30 -9.72
C ARG A 24 6.77 14.11 -8.45
N VAL A 25 7.15 15.37 -8.47
CA VAL A 25 6.97 16.28 -7.32
C VAL A 25 5.50 16.49 -7.02
N GLU A 26 4.65 16.65 -8.03
CA GLU A 26 3.21 16.91 -7.88
C GLU A 26 2.37 15.68 -7.51
N ALA A 27 2.81 14.47 -7.85
CA ALA A 27 2.04 13.24 -7.62
C ALA A 27 1.83 12.94 -6.13
N GLY A 28 0.82 12.13 -5.79
CA GLY A 28 0.52 11.84 -4.38
C GLY A 28 0.08 13.09 -3.63
N ILE A 29 0.74 13.39 -2.51
CA ILE A 29 0.41 14.58 -1.69
C ILE A 29 1.09 15.88 -2.16
N GLY A 30 1.88 15.86 -3.23
CA GLY A 30 2.70 17.00 -3.63
C GLY A 30 1.93 18.31 -3.84
N ARG A 31 0.73 18.22 -4.45
CA ARG A 31 -0.15 19.38 -4.61
C ARG A 31 -0.76 19.85 -3.30
N ALA A 32 -1.11 18.93 -2.40
CA ALA A 32 -1.60 19.27 -1.05
C ALA A 32 -0.55 20.05 -0.24
N LEU A 33 0.70 19.57 -0.25
CA LEU A 33 1.81 20.25 0.43
C LEU A 33 1.98 21.69 -0.08
N ASN A 34 1.87 21.90 -1.39
CA ASN A 34 1.97 23.25 -1.97
C ASN A 34 0.79 24.16 -1.64
N ARG A 35 -0.42 23.62 -1.34
CA ARG A 35 -1.58 24.44 -0.92
C ARG A 35 -1.38 25.10 0.45
N HIS A 36 -0.60 24.46 1.32
CA HIS A 36 -0.33 24.97 2.67
C HIS A 36 0.81 25.99 2.72
N ARG A 37 1.48 26.23 1.59
CA ARG A 37 2.57 27.20 1.55
C ARG A 37 2.02 28.64 1.52
N PRO A 38 2.36 29.49 2.49
CA PRO A 38 1.88 30.87 2.53
C PRO A 38 2.60 31.73 1.48
N GLY A 39 1.84 32.56 0.75
CA GLY A 39 2.28 33.83 0.16
C GLY A 39 3.33 33.82 -0.97
N ASP A 40 4.01 32.70 -1.24
CA ASP A 40 5.12 32.67 -2.20
C ASP A 40 4.70 32.16 -3.59
N SER A 41 5.13 32.92 -4.61
CA SER A 41 4.98 32.54 -6.02
C SER A 41 6.22 31.75 -6.51
N GLU A 42 6.07 31.07 -7.64
CA GLU A 42 7.20 30.41 -8.32
C GLU A 42 8.35 31.38 -8.63
N GLU A 43 8.02 32.62 -8.97
CA GLU A 43 9.02 33.65 -9.29
C GLU A 43 9.82 34.05 -8.05
N THR A 44 9.17 34.16 -6.88
CA THR A 44 9.85 34.42 -5.61
C THR A 44 10.83 33.31 -5.27
N ASP A 45 10.43 32.04 -5.44
CA ASP A 45 11.31 30.89 -5.19
C ASP A 45 12.55 30.91 -6.06
N ILE A 46 12.35 31.18 -7.35
CA ILE A 46 13.44 31.24 -8.31
C ILE A 46 14.37 32.39 -7.93
N ALA A 47 13.84 33.57 -7.64
CA ALA A 47 14.64 34.74 -7.27
C ALA A 47 15.49 34.50 -6.01
N VAL A 48 14.90 33.86 -4.99
CA VAL A 48 15.58 33.58 -3.72
C VAL A 48 16.65 32.49 -3.88
N LEU A 49 16.40 31.48 -4.73
CA LEU A 49 17.37 30.41 -5.05
C LEU A 49 18.40 30.83 -6.12
N SER A 50 18.26 31.99 -6.75
CA SER A 50 19.21 32.52 -7.74
C SER A 50 20.43 33.22 -7.14
N ALA A 51 20.68 33.08 -5.84
CA ALA A 51 21.85 33.66 -5.18
C ALA A 51 23.16 33.16 -5.83
N PRO A 52 24.07 34.04 -6.28
CA PRO A 52 25.27 33.62 -7.03
C PRO A 52 26.16 32.61 -6.28
N GLU A 53 26.34 32.82 -4.97
CA GLU A 53 27.11 31.94 -4.09
C GLU A 53 26.49 30.53 -4.05
N LEU A 54 25.16 30.45 -3.92
CA LEU A 54 24.43 29.18 -3.93
C LEU A 54 24.60 28.44 -5.25
N LEU A 55 24.45 29.14 -6.38
CA LEU A 55 24.56 28.55 -7.71
C LEU A 55 25.99 28.08 -8.04
N GLN A 56 27.01 28.70 -7.44
CA GLN A 56 28.41 28.33 -7.62
C GLN A 56 28.68 26.89 -7.16
N GLU A 57 28.06 26.43 -6.06
CA GLU A 57 28.25 25.08 -5.53
C GLU A 57 27.70 23.98 -6.45
N TYR A 58 26.68 24.29 -7.26
CA TYR A 58 26.17 23.39 -8.29
C TYR A 58 27.08 23.32 -9.52
N GLY A 59 28.09 24.18 -9.63
CA GLY A 59 29.06 24.24 -10.72
C GLY A 59 29.90 22.97 -10.88
N ILE A 60 29.89 22.07 -9.90
CA ILE A 60 30.56 20.76 -9.92
C ILE A 60 29.77 19.72 -10.75
N ILE A 61 28.44 19.87 -10.88
CA ILE A 61 27.57 18.89 -11.55
C ILE A 61 28.00 18.61 -13.01
N PRO A 62 28.34 19.61 -13.86
CA PRO A 62 28.86 19.35 -15.20
C PRO A 62 30.07 18.42 -15.21
N SER A 63 31.00 18.58 -14.27
CA SER A 63 32.20 17.75 -14.13
C SER A 63 31.88 16.33 -13.64
N LEU A 64 30.76 16.11 -12.96
CA LEU A 64 30.29 14.77 -12.60
C LEU A 64 29.66 14.04 -13.79
N LEU A 65 28.87 14.76 -14.59
CA LEU A 65 28.18 14.20 -15.75
C LEU A 65 29.13 13.98 -16.93
N ARG A 66 30.14 14.85 -17.08
CA ARG A 66 31.15 14.82 -18.15
C ARG A 66 32.53 15.16 -17.55
N PRO A 67 33.18 14.21 -16.85
CA PRO A 67 34.46 14.47 -16.21
C PRO A 67 35.52 14.84 -17.25
N PRO A 68 36.23 15.98 -17.08
CA PRO A 68 37.41 16.28 -17.87
C PRO A 68 38.43 15.16 -17.76
N VAL A 69 39.21 14.93 -18.82
CA VAL A 69 40.27 13.92 -18.82
C VAL A 69 41.21 14.16 -17.63
N GLY A 70 41.38 13.15 -16.78
CA GLY A 70 42.25 13.22 -15.60
C GLY A 70 41.62 13.81 -14.33
N THR A 71 40.41 14.38 -14.40
CA THR A 71 39.74 14.94 -13.22
C THR A 71 38.79 13.92 -12.61
N LYS A 72 38.90 13.68 -11.30
CA LYS A 72 37.98 12.84 -10.53
C LYS A 72 37.39 13.67 -9.40
N VAL A 73 36.10 13.94 -9.49
CA VAL A 73 35.35 14.49 -8.36
C VAL A 73 35.12 13.35 -7.36
N SER A 74 35.60 13.54 -6.14
CA SER A 74 35.48 12.55 -5.06
C SER A 74 34.14 12.67 -4.35
N ALA A 75 33.78 11.66 -3.55
CA ALA A 75 32.59 11.73 -2.70
C ALA A 75 32.69 12.84 -1.64
N ARG A 76 33.91 13.16 -1.19
CA ARG A 76 34.16 14.25 -0.23
C ARG A 76 33.87 15.62 -0.84
N ASP A 77 34.24 15.82 -2.11
CA ASP A 77 33.99 17.10 -2.80
C ASP A 77 32.48 17.33 -2.95
N VAL A 78 31.72 16.28 -3.28
CA VAL A 78 30.27 16.35 -3.36
C VAL A 78 29.63 16.56 -1.99
N ASP A 79 30.11 15.87 -0.96
CA ASP A 79 29.60 16.03 0.40
C ASP A 79 29.85 17.45 0.95
N ALA A 80 31.02 18.03 0.64
CA ALA A 80 31.35 19.42 0.96
C ALA A 80 30.41 20.39 0.24
N ALA A 81 30.15 20.19 -1.06
CA ALA A 81 29.23 21.03 -1.83
C ALA A 81 27.78 20.95 -1.29
N ILE A 82 27.28 19.75 -0.98
CA ILE A 82 25.94 19.56 -0.38
C ILE A 82 25.84 20.24 0.99
N THR A 83 26.92 20.19 1.78
CA THR A 83 26.98 20.86 3.08
C THR A 83 26.97 22.38 2.92
N ALA A 84 27.81 22.93 2.02
CA ALA A 84 27.83 24.36 1.72
C ALA A 84 26.47 24.87 1.18
N ILE A 85 25.80 24.09 0.32
CA ILE A 85 24.42 24.37 -0.10
C ILE A 85 23.51 24.43 1.13
N GLY A 86 23.58 23.45 2.03
CA GLY A 86 22.78 23.42 3.26
C GLY A 86 23.00 24.64 4.14
N ASP A 87 24.25 25.04 4.35
CA ASP A 87 24.63 26.21 5.15
C ASP A 87 24.05 27.49 4.54
N MET A 88 24.19 27.68 3.22
CA MET A 88 23.63 28.84 2.50
C MET A 88 22.09 28.86 2.46
N LEU A 89 21.43 27.70 2.54
CA LEU A 89 19.98 27.62 2.72
C LEU A 89 19.59 28.09 4.13
N CYS A 90 20.37 27.74 5.15
CA CYS A 90 20.16 28.18 6.54
C CYS A 90 20.43 29.67 6.78
N GLU A 91 21.26 30.33 5.96
CA GLU A 91 21.49 31.78 6.09
C GLU A 91 20.21 32.60 5.90
N HIS A 92 19.24 32.11 5.11
CA HIS A 92 18.00 32.80 4.83
C HIS A 92 16.78 31.86 4.88
N PRO A 93 15.83 32.07 5.82
CA PRO A 93 14.63 31.23 5.94
C PRO A 93 13.87 31.01 4.63
N SER A 94 13.76 32.05 3.80
CA SER A 94 13.08 31.96 2.50
C SER A 94 13.77 31.01 1.52
N ARG A 95 15.11 30.92 1.54
CA ARG A 95 15.86 29.97 0.71
C ARG A 95 15.57 28.54 1.13
N LEU A 96 15.63 28.27 2.43
CA LEU A 96 15.32 26.95 2.98
C LEU A 96 13.87 26.55 2.69
N LEU A 97 12.90 27.46 2.88
CA LEU A 97 11.49 27.20 2.57
C LEU A 97 11.28 26.89 1.08
N ALA A 98 11.89 27.68 0.17
CA ALA A 98 11.82 27.43 -1.26
C ALA A 98 12.44 26.08 -1.63
N ALA A 99 13.60 25.73 -1.07
CA ALA A 99 14.27 24.46 -1.29
C ALA A 99 13.47 23.26 -0.75
N VAL A 100 12.78 23.41 0.39
CA VAL A 100 11.96 22.35 0.99
C VAL A 100 10.69 22.10 0.17
N TYR A 101 9.90 23.15 -0.12
CA TYR A 101 8.61 22.98 -0.81
C TYR A 101 8.75 22.78 -2.32
N ARG A 102 9.70 23.46 -2.96
CA ARG A 102 9.86 23.46 -4.42
C ARG A 102 11.34 23.34 -4.81
N PRO A 103 12.01 22.23 -4.46
CA PRO A 103 13.43 22.04 -4.76
C PRO A 103 13.77 22.09 -6.25
N LEU A 104 12.80 21.88 -7.15
CA LEU A 104 13.00 22.00 -8.60
C LEU A 104 13.10 23.46 -9.08
N SER A 105 12.74 24.46 -8.27
CA SER A 105 12.91 25.88 -8.59
C SER A 105 14.40 26.28 -8.74
N ILE A 106 15.34 25.45 -8.27
CA ILE A 106 16.78 25.63 -8.55
C ILE A 106 17.13 25.45 -10.03
N VAL A 107 16.35 24.66 -10.79
CA VAL A 107 16.62 24.36 -12.19
C VAL A 107 16.55 25.60 -13.09
N PRO A 108 15.47 26.40 -13.06
CA PRO A 108 15.42 27.66 -13.80
C PRO A 108 16.47 28.67 -13.30
N ALA A 109 16.80 28.71 -12.00
CA ALA A 109 17.86 29.57 -11.45
C ALA A 109 19.24 29.22 -12.05
N LEU A 110 19.61 27.94 -12.06
CA LEU A 110 20.85 27.44 -12.67
C LEU A 110 20.92 27.75 -14.17
N ARG A 111 19.80 27.66 -14.88
CA ARG A 111 19.73 28.01 -16.31
C ARG A 111 20.00 29.50 -16.53
N GLN A 112 19.39 30.38 -15.72
CA GLN A 112 19.60 31.83 -15.83
C GLN A 112 21.07 32.20 -15.59
N ALA A 113 21.74 31.56 -14.64
CA ALA A 113 23.14 31.82 -14.34
C ALA A 113 24.13 31.34 -15.41
N GLN A 114 23.78 30.38 -16.25
CA GLN A 114 24.67 29.91 -17.34
C GLN A 114 24.84 30.91 -18.49
N GLN A 115 24.13 32.06 -18.46
CA GLN A 115 24.25 33.20 -19.39
C GLN A 115 24.24 32.87 -20.90
N THR A 116 23.86 31.65 -21.27
CA THR A 116 23.88 31.15 -22.64
C THR A 116 22.42 30.86 -23.04
N PRO A 117 21.81 31.64 -23.95
CA PRO A 117 20.39 31.50 -24.31
C PRO A 117 19.99 30.11 -24.81
N GLU A 118 20.95 29.31 -25.28
CA GLU A 118 20.73 27.96 -25.82
C GLU A 118 21.09 26.81 -24.86
N ALA A 119 21.62 27.11 -23.65
CA ALA A 119 22.05 26.08 -22.71
C ALA A 119 20.85 25.35 -22.08
N HIS A 120 20.50 24.22 -22.69
CA HIS A 120 19.49 23.31 -22.15
C HIS A 120 20.13 22.43 -21.07
N LEU A 121 19.66 22.57 -19.83
CA LEU A 121 20.02 21.63 -18.76
C LEU A 121 19.45 20.26 -19.08
N SER A 122 20.33 19.29 -19.32
CA SER A 122 19.93 17.89 -19.52
C SER A 122 19.12 17.37 -18.33
N LEU A 123 18.27 16.36 -18.56
CA LEU A 123 17.46 15.75 -17.49
C LEU A 123 18.32 15.27 -16.30
N ASN A 124 19.51 14.70 -16.57
CA ASN A 124 20.44 14.28 -15.52
C ASN A 124 20.95 15.45 -14.69
N HIS A 125 21.22 16.60 -15.31
CA HIS A 125 21.65 17.79 -14.60
C HIS A 125 20.54 18.31 -13.68
N GLN A 126 19.30 18.39 -14.19
CA GLN A 126 18.14 18.80 -13.39
C GLN A 126 17.90 17.84 -12.22
N TRP A 127 18.05 16.53 -12.46
CA TRP A 127 17.91 15.51 -11.42
C TRP A 127 19.02 15.58 -10.36
N PHE A 128 20.29 15.79 -10.75
CA PHE A 128 21.39 16.00 -9.80
C PHE A 128 21.13 17.21 -8.90
N ALA A 129 20.74 18.34 -9.49
CA ALA A 129 20.40 19.55 -8.74
C ALA A 129 19.23 19.30 -7.78
N TRP A 130 18.20 18.56 -8.21
CA TRP A 130 17.08 18.18 -7.33
C TRP A 130 17.53 17.31 -6.15
N CYS A 131 18.34 16.28 -6.39
CA CYS A 131 18.89 15.42 -5.35
C CYS A 131 19.73 16.21 -4.34
N TRP A 132 20.65 17.05 -4.80
CA TRP A 132 21.52 17.84 -3.94
C TRP A 132 20.74 18.86 -3.12
N THR A 133 19.79 19.56 -3.74
CA THR A 133 18.91 20.51 -3.03
C THR A 133 18.08 19.81 -1.96
N SER A 134 17.52 18.64 -2.27
CA SER A 134 16.69 17.87 -1.32
C SER A 134 17.52 17.29 -0.17
N GLU A 135 18.75 16.82 -0.45
CA GLU A 135 19.66 16.32 0.58
C GLU A 135 20.18 17.47 1.47
N ALA A 136 20.54 18.61 0.88
CA ALA A 136 20.98 19.80 1.60
C ALA A 136 19.88 20.36 2.50
N ALA A 137 18.65 20.50 2.00
CA ALA A 137 17.49 20.94 2.79
C ALA A 137 17.19 19.97 3.94
N TRP A 138 17.32 18.66 3.71
CA TRP A 138 17.17 17.66 4.78
C TRP A 138 18.22 17.83 5.87
N ARG A 139 19.49 18.00 5.49
CA ARG A 139 20.60 18.22 6.43
C ARG A 139 20.43 19.52 7.21
N ALA A 140 20.07 20.61 6.54
CA ALA A 140 19.77 21.91 7.15
C ALA A 140 18.72 21.82 8.28
N LEU A 141 17.66 21.02 8.07
CA LEU A 141 16.63 20.79 9.09
C LEU A 141 17.09 19.88 10.24
N HIS A 142 18.15 19.08 10.05
CA HIS A 142 18.64 18.07 11.01
C HIS A 142 20.07 18.35 11.51
N SER A 143 20.61 19.55 11.28
CA SER A 143 21.95 19.93 11.74
C SER A 143 22.06 19.69 13.26
N LEU A 144 23.15 19.02 13.64
CA LEU A 144 23.33 18.43 14.98
C LEU A 144 23.29 19.48 16.09
N PRO A 145 22.80 19.10 17.30
CA PRO A 145 22.91 19.93 18.50
C PRO A 145 24.40 20.22 18.78
N GLY A 146 24.83 21.46 18.54
CA GLY A 146 26.22 21.91 18.64
C GLY A 146 26.69 22.80 17.49
N GLY A 147 25.93 22.86 16.38
CA GLY A 147 26.09 23.89 15.33
C GLY A 147 25.35 25.18 15.66
N ASP A 148 25.57 26.23 14.86
CA ASP A 148 24.83 27.49 14.96
C ASP A 148 23.30 27.22 14.97
N PRO A 149 22.53 27.97 15.79
CA PRO A 149 21.10 27.75 15.90
C PRO A 149 20.43 27.89 14.52
N SER A 150 19.63 26.89 14.14
CA SER A 150 18.79 26.94 12.94
C SER A 150 18.01 28.27 12.91
N PRO A 151 17.88 28.92 11.75
CA PRO A 151 17.08 30.15 11.63
C PRO A 151 15.58 29.89 11.88
N LEU A 152 15.17 28.62 11.99
CA LEU A 152 13.80 28.18 12.20
C LEU A 152 13.57 27.76 13.64
N THR A 153 12.35 28.02 14.11
CA THR A 153 11.84 27.47 15.38
C THR A 153 11.70 25.95 15.31
N ALA A 154 11.70 25.28 16.47
CA ALA A 154 11.48 23.83 16.54
C ALA A 154 10.15 23.40 15.90
N THR A 155 9.11 24.21 16.04
CA THR A 155 7.80 23.98 15.42
C THR A 155 7.85 24.07 13.90
N GLU A 156 8.57 25.06 13.34
CA GLU A 156 8.76 25.16 11.89
C GLU A 156 9.54 23.97 11.34
N VAL A 157 10.59 23.53 12.04
CA VAL A 157 11.35 22.32 11.66
C VAL A 157 10.46 21.08 11.67
N GLU A 158 9.58 20.94 12.67
CA GLU A 158 8.63 19.83 12.74
C GLU A 158 7.64 19.83 11.56
N ILE A 159 7.16 21.01 11.15
CA ILE A 159 6.27 21.18 10.00
C ILE A 159 7.00 20.87 8.67
N LEU A 160 8.24 21.29 8.52
CA LEU A 160 8.98 21.16 7.25
C LEU A 160 9.62 19.79 7.04
N THR A 161 9.95 19.08 8.13
CA THR A 161 10.59 17.75 8.09
C THR A 161 9.86 16.74 7.19
N PRO A 162 8.53 16.56 7.27
CA PRO A 162 7.76 15.71 6.35
C PRO A 162 7.93 16.07 4.88
N VAL A 163 7.93 17.36 4.56
CA VAL A 163 8.06 17.87 3.18
C VAL A 163 9.45 17.54 2.65
N ALA A 164 10.50 17.85 3.41
CA ALA A 164 11.88 17.55 3.04
C ALA A 164 12.14 16.03 2.89
N ALA A 165 11.63 15.21 3.82
CA ALA A 165 11.75 13.75 3.75
C ALA A 165 11.16 13.18 2.46
N ARG A 166 9.96 13.65 2.08
CA ARG A 166 9.29 13.24 0.86
C ARG A 166 10.11 13.61 -0.38
N HIS A 167 10.54 14.86 -0.50
CA HIS A 167 11.33 15.30 -1.67
C HIS A 167 12.64 14.54 -1.78
N ARG A 168 13.34 14.32 -0.66
CA ARG A 168 14.55 13.52 -0.60
C ARG A 168 14.31 12.07 -1.07
N PHE A 169 13.24 11.43 -0.60
CA PHE A 169 12.87 10.09 -1.07
C PHE A 169 12.58 10.07 -2.57
N LEU A 170 11.74 10.98 -3.07
CA LEU A 170 11.37 11.02 -4.49
C LEU A 170 12.60 11.24 -5.39
N ALA A 171 13.46 12.19 -5.05
CA ALA A 171 14.66 12.50 -5.82
C ALA A 171 15.63 11.31 -5.88
N LEU A 172 15.96 10.73 -4.71
CA LEU A 172 16.95 9.66 -4.61
C LEU A 172 16.42 8.30 -5.12
N SER A 173 15.11 8.07 -5.06
CA SER A 173 14.49 6.83 -5.55
C SER A 173 14.31 6.78 -7.07
N GLU A 174 14.40 7.90 -7.80
CA GLU A 174 14.11 7.96 -9.24
C GLU A 174 14.90 6.94 -10.09
N PRO A 175 16.21 6.71 -9.88
CA PRO A 175 16.97 5.70 -10.63
C PRO A 175 16.44 4.26 -10.49
N TYR A 176 15.58 4.02 -9.51
CA TYR A 176 15.00 2.71 -9.19
C TYR A 176 13.55 2.55 -9.68
N ARG A 177 12.97 3.54 -10.37
CA ARG A 177 11.53 3.55 -10.75
C ARG A 177 11.18 3.06 -12.16
N ASP A 178 12.17 2.91 -13.05
CA ASP A 178 11.94 2.55 -14.46
C ASP A 178 11.83 1.04 -14.73
N ASP A 179 11.29 0.64 -15.89
CA ASP A 179 11.18 -0.78 -16.22
C ASP A 179 12.55 -1.44 -16.44
N ARG A 180 12.72 -2.67 -15.96
CA ARG A 180 14.00 -3.38 -16.00
C ARG A 180 14.27 -3.86 -17.43
N GLY A 181 15.24 -3.24 -18.10
CA GLY A 181 15.66 -3.59 -19.46
C GLY A 181 15.32 -2.54 -20.52
N VAL A 182 14.57 -1.50 -20.15
CA VAL A 182 14.40 -0.30 -20.97
C VAL A 182 15.26 0.81 -20.35
N PRO A 183 16.12 1.49 -21.13
CA PRO A 183 16.81 2.68 -20.63
C PRO A 183 15.78 3.69 -20.13
N GLY A 184 15.79 3.90 -18.81
CA GLY A 184 15.00 4.94 -18.18
C GLY A 184 15.43 6.33 -18.64
N PRO A 185 14.55 7.34 -18.56
CA PRO A 185 14.91 8.72 -18.87
C PRO A 185 16.03 9.25 -17.97
N VAL A 186 16.10 8.82 -16.70
CA VAL A 186 17.27 9.04 -15.83
C VAL A 186 18.13 7.78 -15.85
N PRO A 187 19.29 7.76 -16.54
CA PRO A 187 20.10 6.57 -16.66
C PRO A 187 20.69 6.16 -15.31
N SER A 188 20.55 4.87 -14.97
CA SER A 188 21.25 4.26 -13.83
C SER A 188 22.77 4.47 -13.87
N ASP A 189 23.37 4.64 -15.06
CA ASP A 189 24.79 4.97 -15.21
C ASP A 189 25.16 6.34 -14.64
N ALA A 190 24.32 7.36 -14.88
CA ALA A 190 24.54 8.70 -14.32
C ALA A 190 24.39 8.69 -12.80
N ALA A 191 23.53 7.83 -12.26
CA ALA A 191 23.32 7.70 -10.82
C ALA A 191 24.58 7.28 -10.05
N HIS A 192 25.52 6.57 -10.69
CA HIS A 192 26.79 6.18 -10.06
C HIS A 192 27.73 7.37 -9.77
N ALA A 193 27.48 8.53 -10.39
CA ALA A 193 28.26 9.75 -10.20
C ALA A 193 27.59 10.76 -9.26
N LEU A 194 26.36 10.52 -8.80
CA LEU A 194 25.58 11.51 -8.03
C LEU A 194 26.31 12.02 -6.78
N PHE A 195 27.00 11.13 -6.08
CA PHE A 195 27.81 11.43 -4.89
C PHE A 195 29.31 11.26 -5.16
N GLY A 196 29.75 11.59 -6.38
CA GLY A 196 31.16 11.48 -6.78
C GLY A 196 31.53 10.11 -7.34
N THR A 197 32.80 9.94 -7.72
CA THR A 197 33.29 8.71 -8.35
C THR A 197 33.23 7.50 -7.40
N ARG A 198 32.74 6.34 -7.91
CA ARG A 198 32.59 5.07 -7.16
C ARG A 198 31.68 5.15 -5.92
N SER A 199 30.70 6.04 -5.93
CA SER A 199 29.81 6.30 -4.78
C SER A 199 28.47 5.53 -4.83
N HIS A 200 28.37 4.45 -5.60
CA HIS A 200 27.10 3.72 -5.77
C HIS A 200 26.47 3.26 -4.45
N ASN A 201 27.30 2.77 -3.52
CA ASN A 201 26.85 2.33 -2.21
C ASN A 201 26.31 3.48 -1.35
N VAL A 202 26.82 4.71 -1.55
CA VAL A 202 26.35 5.92 -0.86
C VAL A 202 24.95 6.26 -1.35
N LEU A 203 24.74 6.32 -2.68
CA LEU A 203 23.38 6.53 -3.23
C LEU A 203 22.41 5.45 -2.72
N LEU A 204 22.82 4.19 -2.73
CA LEU A 204 21.98 3.09 -2.27
C LEU A 204 21.56 3.28 -0.79
N ALA A 205 22.53 3.57 0.08
CA ALA A 205 22.30 3.80 1.50
C ALA A 205 21.38 5.01 1.74
N HIS A 206 21.66 6.15 1.09
CA HIS A 206 20.84 7.36 1.21
C HIS A 206 19.40 7.14 0.68
N SER A 207 19.24 6.40 -0.42
CA SER A 207 17.92 6.10 -0.98
C SER A 207 17.09 5.22 -0.05
N ARG A 208 17.70 4.20 0.56
CA ARG A 208 17.04 3.33 1.54
C ARG A 208 16.66 4.11 2.79
N HIS A 209 17.60 4.88 3.32
CA HIS A 209 17.35 5.70 4.50
C HIS A 209 16.23 6.73 4.25
N ALA A 210 16.27 7.46 3.12
CA ALA A 210 15.21 8.40 2.76
C ALA A 210 13.83 7.71 2.62
N ARG A 211 13.80 6.49 2.04
CA ARG A 211 12.57 5.68 1.96
C ARG A 211 12.04 5.31 3.35
N TRP A 212 12.91 4.90 4.28
CA TRP A 212 12.53 4.55 5.65
C TRP A 212 12.03 5.76 6.44
N GLU A 213 12.72 6.90 6.36
CA GLU A 213 12.29 8.14 7.03
C GLU A 213 10.92 8.59 6.51
N TRP A 214 10.73 8.59 5.18
CA TRP A 214 9.44 8.96 4.61
C TRP A 214 8.33 7.99 5.02
N SER A 215 8.60 6.68 5.01
CA SER A 215 7.65 5.66 5.49
C SER A 215 7.24 5.87 6.95
N LYS A 216 8.21 6.19 7.82
CA LYS A 216 7.96 6.47 9.24
C LYS A 216 7.06 7.68 9.43
N LEU A 217 7.31 8.77 8.69
CA LEU A 217 6.53 9.99 8.74
C LEU A 217 5.11 9.79 8.16
N LEU A 218 5.00 9.12 7.02
CA LEU A 218 3.70 8.79 6.40
C LEU A 218 2.85 7.88 7.31
N SER A 219 3.50 7.00 8.07
CA SER A 219 2.85 6.16 9.09
C SER A 219 2.30 6.93 10.28
N ARG A 220 2.53 8.24 10.40
CA ARG A 220 1.92 9.10 11.43
C ARG A 220 1.27 10.35 10.82
N HIS A 221 0.83 10.27 9.57
CA HIS A 221 0.34 11.42 8.81
C HIS A 221 -0.77 12.22 9.54
N GLU A 222 -1.64 11.55 10.29
CA GLU A 222 -2.71 12.17 11.09
C GLU A 222 -2.18 13.10 12.20
N SER A 223 -0.92 12.93 12.63
CA SER A 223 -0.30 13.78 13.65
C SER A 223 0.64 14.83 13.06
N LEU A 224 0.74 14.96 11.74
CA LEU A 224 1.67 15.86 11.07
C LEU A 224 0.92 17.04 10.48
N ALA A 225 1.15 18.25 11.01
CA ALA A 225 0.48 19.47 10.56
C ALA A 225 0.64 19.73 9.05
N ALA A 226 1.78 19.36 8.47
CA ALA A 226 2.01 19.48 7.03
C ALA A 226 1.10 18.60 6.17
N LEU A 227 0.49 17.56 6.74
CA LEU A 227 -0.36 16.58 6.07
C LEU A 227 -1.84 16.69 6.43
N ASP A 228 -2.22 17.62 7.30
CA ASP A 228 -3.59 17.77 7.84
C ASP A 228 -4.64 18.06 6.74
N GLY A 229 -4.26 18.70 5.64
CA GLY A 229 -5.14 18.97 4.49
C GLY A 229 -5.06 17.97 3.34
N ALA A 230 -4.30 16.88 3.48
CA ALA A 230 -4.19 15.87 2.44
C ALA A 230 -5.47 15.01 2.37
N GLU A 231 -6.02 14.88 1.18
CA GLU A 231 -7.18 14.02 0.97
C GLU A 231 -6.80 12.54 1.14
N PRO A 232 -7.75 11.69 1.59
CA PRO A 232 -7.66 10.23 1.56
C PRO A 232 -6.94 9.64 0.34
N GLY A 233 -7.35 10.07 -0.86
CA GLY A 233 -6.80 9.56 -2.11
C GLY A 233 -5.36 10.02 -2.38
N GLU A 234 -4.96 11.19 -1.88
CA GLU A 234 -3.59 11.70 -2.01
C GLU A 234 -2.62 10.88 -1.14
N ILE A 235 -3.04 10.52 0.08
CA ILE A 235 -2.26 9.66 0.98
C ILE A 235 -2.12 8.24 0.41
N GLU A 236 -3.17 7.70 -0.21
CA GLU A 236 -3.09 6.40 -0.88
C GLU A 236 -2.16 6.43 -2.08
N ALA A 237 -2.26 7.46 -2.93
CA ALA A 237 -1.37 7.64 -4.06
C ALA A 237 0.09 7.82 -3.62
N GLU A 238 0.34 8.50 -2.50
CA GLU A 238 1.67 8.63 -1.91
C GLU A 238 2.21 7.31 -1.35
N THR A 239 1.34 6.50 -0.73
CA THR A 239 1.68 5.14 -0.29
C THR A 239 2.05 4.27 -1.50
N ASP A 240 1.33 4.39 -2.61
CA ASP A 240 1.67 3.70 -3.86
C ASP A 240 3.01 4.17 -4.41
N LEU A 241 3.31 5.48 -4.41
CA LEU A 241 4.62 6.04 -4.82
C LEU A 241 5.77 5.51 -3.96
N LEU A 242 5.52 5.23 -2.68
CA LEU A 242 6.49 4.63 -1.76
C LEU A 242 6.72 3.13 -2.05
N LEU A 243 5.68 2.42 -2.46
CA LEU A 243 5.68 0.97 -2.60
C LEU A 243 6.03 0.48 -4.00
N PHE A 244 5.59 1.15 -5.06
CA PHE A 244 5.63 0.64 -6.44
C PHE A 244 6.57 1.44 -7.36
N GLU A 245 7.05 0.73 -8.39
CA GLU A 245 7.65 1.33 -9.57
C GLU A 245 6.56 2.02 -10.40
N PHE A 246 6.86 3.18 -11.00
CA PHE A 246 5.95 3.90 -11.90
C PHE A 246 6.65 4.12 -13.23
N PRO A 247 6.76 3.05 -14.05
CA PRO A 247 7.59 3.08 -15.23
C PRO A 247 7.05 4.11 -16.22
N VAL A 248 7.98 4.82 -16.86
CA VAL A 248 7.67 5.77 -17.91
C VAL A 248 7.28 5.01 -19.17
N LYS A 249 6.10 5.31 -19.73
CA LYS A 249 5.71 4.76 -21.04
C LYS A 249 6.25 5.67 -22.13
N ALA A 250 7.05 5.12 -23.03
CA ALA A 250 7.41 5.77 -24.28
C ALA A 250 6.17 5.82 -25.20
N ARG A 251 5.28 6.80 -25.03
CA ARG A 251 4.21 7.03 -26.01
C ARG A 251 3.96 8.51 -26.23
N ASN A 252 4.14 8.89 -27.50
CA ASN A 252 4.03 10.21 -28.14
C ASN A 252 5.28 11.10 -28.05
N ALA A 253 6.02 11.16 -29.17
CA ALA A 253 7.13 12.09 -29.41
C ALA A 253 6.78 13.57 -29.16
N ARG A 254 5.49 13.94 -29.18
CA ARG A 254 5.02 15.31 -28.95
C ARG A 254 4.87 15.73 -27.49
N ARG A 255 4.74 14.79 -26.53
CA ARG A 255 4.48 15.13 -25.10
C ARG A 255 5.62 14.73 -24.16
N GLY A 256 6.66 14.10 -24.70
CA GLY A 256 7.78 13.61 -23.90
C GLY A 256 7.42 12.41 -23.02
N PRO A 257 8.41 11.87 -22.29
CA PRO A 257 8.22 10.75 -21.38
C PRO A 257 7.30 11.12 -20.21
N MET A 258 6.15 10.45 -20.07
CA MET A 258 5.27 10.58 -18.90
C MET A 258 5.20 9.26 -18.12
N PRO A 259 5.23 9.31 -16.77
CA PRO A 259 5.01 8.12 -15.95
C PRO A 259 3.67 7.46 -16.25
N SER A 260 3.64 6.14 -16.19
CA SER A 260 2.37 5.43 -16.22
C SER A 260 1.55 5.75 -14.97
N VAL A 261 0.24 5.91 -15.15
CA VAL A 261 -0.72 6.07 -14.04
C VAL A 261 -0.89 4.75 -13.26
N ARG A 262 -0.53 3.62 -13.88
CA ARG A 262 -0.71 2.30 -13.27
C ARG A 262 0.55 1.90 -12.51
N PRO A 263 0.44 1.49 -11.24
CA PRO A 263 1.59 1.00 -10.48
C PRO A 263 2.15 -0.26 -11.14
N GLY A 264 3.47 -0.31 -11.21
CA GLY A 264 4.24 -1.45 -11.65
C GLY A 264 4.44 -2.48 -10.53
N PRO A 265 5.51 -3.27 -10.59
CA PRO A 265 5.94 -4.14 -9.49
C PRO A 265 6.37 -3.30 -8.26
N PRO A 266 6.52 -3.92 -7.08
CA PRO A 266 7.14 -3.27 -5.93
C PRO A 266 8.51 -2.66 -6.24
N LEU A 267 8.78 -1.48 -5.68
CA LEU A 267 10.02 -0.74 -5.80
C LEU A 267 11.14 -1.47 -5.04
N ALA A 268 12.18 -1.87 -5.77
CA ALA A 268 13.39 -2.47 -5.22
C ALA A 268 14.56 -1.47 -5.26
N ILE A 269 15.16 -1.19 -4.11
CA ILE A 269 16.34 -0.33 -3.99
C ILE A 269 17.54 -1.26 -3.73
N GLY A 270 18.13 -1.78 -4.82
CA GLY A 270 19.22 -2.75 -4.76
C GLY A 270 20.17 -2.73 -5.96
N PRO A 271 21.41 -3.22 -5.80
CA PRO A 271 22.44 -3.21 -6.84
C PRO A 271 22.18 -4.23 -7.97
N ALA A 272 21.40 -5.28 -7.70
CA ALA A 272 21.15 -6.41 -8.61
C ALA A 272 20.22 -6.09 -9.80
N ARG A 273 19.85 -4.82 -9.99
CA ARG A 273 18.92 -4.36 -11.05
C ARG A 273 19.40 -4.67 -12.47
N ARG A 274 20.71 -4.91 -12.66
CA ARG A 274 21.37 -5.10 -13.97
C ARG A 274 21.60 -6.55 -14.39
N THR A 275 21.49 -7.54 -13.51
CA THR A 275 21.82 -8.93 -13.85
C THR A 275 20.55 -9.77 -13.94
N SER A 276 20.20 -10.13 -15.18
CA SER A 276 18.95 -10.76 -15.60
C SER A 276 18.67 -12.18 -15.06
N ARG A 277 19.35 -12.64 -14.00
CA ARG A 277 19.24 -14.01 -13.47
C ARG A 277 19.13 -14.15 -11.96
N GLY A 278 19.24 -13.08 -11.17
CA GLY A 278 19.18 -13.13 -9.70
C GLY A 278 17.81 -12.81 -9.09
N SER A 279 17.61 -13.16 -7.81
CA SER A 279 16.43 -12.80 -7.00
C SER A 279 16.09 -11.32 -7.19
N ARG A 280 14.84 -11.05 -7.51
CA ARG A 280 14.33 -9.73 -7.94
C ARG A 280 14.41 -8.67 -6.82
N TYR A 281 14.38 -9.12 -5.56
CA TYR A 281 14.27 -8.32 -4.35
C TYR A 281 15.27 -8.80 -3.31
N THR A 282 15.84 -7.87 -2.55
CA THR A 282 16.61 -8.19 -1.34
C THR A 282 15.67 -8.47 -0.17
N ILE A 283 16.17 -9.09 0.90
CA ILE A 283 15.38 -9.30 2.14
C ILE A 283 14.86 -7.96 2.67
N GLU A 284 15.69 -6.92 2.66
CA GLU A 284 15.30 -5.56 3.07
C GLU A 284 14.16 -4.99 2.22
N ASP A 285 14.15 -5.22 0.90
CA ASP A 285 13.04 -4.78 0.04
C ASP A 285 11.73 -5.50 0.38
N VAL A 286 11.81 -6.81 0.66
CA VAL A 286 10.65 -7.64 1.04
C VAL A 286 10.10 -7.21 2.39
N ASP A 287 10.98 -7.00 3.38
CA ASP A 287 10.61 -6.59 4.73
C ASP A 287 9.98 -5.19 4.73
N PHE A 288 10.59 -4.23 4.01
CA PHE A 288 10.04 -2.89 3.85
C PHE A 288 8.64 -2.95 3.20
N ALA A 289 8.51 -3.65 2.07
CA ALA A 289 7.25 -3.72 1.35
C ALA A 289 6.17 -4.44 2.17
N SER A 290 6.52 -5.50 2.90
CA SER A 290 5.61 -6.19 3.82
C SER A 290 5.16 -5.25 4.95
N GLY A 291 6.07 -4.46 5.51
CA GLY A 291 5.74 -3.46 6.52
C GLY A 291 4.76 -2.38 6.01
N VAL A 292 4.93 -1.91 4.78
CA VAL A 292 3.98 -0.98 4.15
C VAL A 292 2.62 -1.65 3.87
N ILE A 293 2.62 -2.88 3.37
CA ILE A 293 1.39 -3.67 3.15
C ILE A 293 0.61 -3.81 4.45
N GLU A 294 1.27 -4.20 5.52
CA GLU A 294 0.64 -4.47 6.83
C GLU A 294 0.14 -3.20 7.51
N ARG A 295 0.89 -2.10 7.43
CA ARG A 295 0.54 -0.85 8.14
C ARG A 295 -0.38 0.09 7.35
N HIS A 296 -0.32 0.06 6.03
CA HIS A 296 -1.03 1.04 5.19
C HIS A 296 -2.09 0.43 4.28
N LEU A 297 -1.79 -0.68 3.62
CA LEU A 297 -2.69 -1.22 2.59
C LEU A 297 -3.78 -2.14 3.16
N LEU A 298 -3.41 -3.04 4.07
CA LEU A 298 -4.36 -3.97 4.70
C LEU A 298 -5.42 -3.25 5.54
N PRO A 299 -5.09 -2.26 6.41
CA PRO A 299 -6.09 -1.53 7.19
C PRO A 299 -7.09 -0.77 6.32
N ARG A 300 -6.65 -0.28 5.15
CA ARG A 300 -7.48 0.42 4.16
C ARG A 300 -8.19 -0.51 3.17
N TYR A 301 -8.10 -1.83 3.40
CA TYR A 301 -8.72 -2.88 2.59
C TYR A 301 -8.35 -2.83 1.09
N GLN A 302 -7.12 -2.46 0.77
CA GLN A 302 -6.63 -2.45 -0.61
C GLN A 302 -6.23 -3.85 -1.10
N ILE A 303 -7.13 -4.83 -1.00
CA ILE A 303 -6.85 -6.26 -1.23
C ILE A 303 -6.16 -6.51 -2.57
N PHE A 304 -6.60 -5.85 -3.64
CA PHE A 304 -6.00 -6.03 -4.97
C PHE A 304 -4.58 -5.46 -5.07
N THR A 305 -4.32 -4.32 -4.41
CA THR A 305 -2.99 -3.72 -4.34
C THR A 305 -2.06 -4.59 -3.50
N VAL A 306 -2.55 -5.11 -2.37
CA VAL A 306 -1.85 -6.09 -1.54
C VAL A 306 -1.51 -7.34 -2.35
N ALA A 307 -2.50 -7.96 -3.01
CA ALA A 307 -2.29 -9.16 -3.84
C ALA A 307 -1.25 -8.91 -4.94
N ARG A 308 -1.31 -7.75 -5.61
CA ARG A 308 -0.33 -7.37 -6.64
C ARG A 308 1.08 -7.30 -6.07
N ALA A 309 1.27 -6.59 -4.96
CA ALA A 309 2.57 -6.42 -4.33
C ALA A 309 3.10 -7.76 -3.80
N ALA A 310 2.30 -8.46 -3.01
CA ALA A 310 2.72 -9.65 -2.30
C ALA A 310 3.02 -10.83 -3.23
N LEU A 311 2.19 -11.06 -4.26
CA LEU A 311 2.47 -12.08 -5.28
C LEU A 311 3.65 -11.72 -6.19
N ALA A 312 4.00 -10.43 -6.30
CA ALA A 312 5.23 -10.02 -6.98
C ALA A 312 6.48 -10.27 -6.13
N LEU A 313 6.37 -10.19 -4.81
CA LEU A 313 7.45 -10.42 -3.83
C LEU A 313 7.64 -11.90 -3.46
N ALA A 314 6.70 -12.78 -3.82
CA ALA A 314 6.82 -14.22 -3.61
C ALA A 314 8.11 -14.77 -4.23
N GLU A 315 8.74 -15.77 -3.59
CA GLU A 315 10.01 -16.35 -4.06
C GLU A 315 9.94 -16.86 -5.51
N ARG A 316 8.77 -17.38 -5.90
CA ARG A 316 8.48 -17.86 -7.26
C ARG A 316 7.22 -17.18 -7.80
N PRO A 317 7.28 -15.94 -8.32
CA PRO A 317 6.09 -15.14 -8.62
C PRO A 317 5.10 -15.78 -9.61
N ARG A 318 5.60 -16.49 -10.64
CA ARG A 318 4.75 -17.17 -11.62
C ARG A 318 3.99 -18.34 -10.99
N LEU A 319 4.70 -19.18 -10.24
CA LEU A 319 4.11 -20.33 -9.56
C LEU A 319 3.19 -19.87 -8.42
N GLY A 320 3.57 -18.81 -7.70
CA GLY A 320 2.75 -18.19 -6.66
C GLY A 320 1.43 -17.63 -7.17
N ARG A 321 1.42 -17.02 -8.37
CA ARG A 321 0.16 -16.61 -9.02
C ARG A 321 -0.70 -17.81 -9.42
N PHE A 322 -0.07 -18.86 -9.96
CA PHE A 322 -0.79 -20.07 -10.32
C PHE A 322 -1.44 -20.74 -9.11
N THR A 323 -0.70 -20.92 -8.00
CA THR A 323 -1.23 -21.51 -6.76
C THR A 323 -2.31 -20.64 -6.12
N ALA A 324 -2.18 -19.31 -6.18
CA ALA A 324 -3.23 -18.38 -5.76
C ALA A 324 -4.51 -18.54 -6.59
N VAL A 325 -4.41 -18.60 -7.92
CA VAL A 325 -5.56 -18.81 -8.80
C VAL A 325 -6.20 -20.17 -8.54
N MET A 326 -5.41 -21.24 -8.41
CA MET A 326 -5.92 -22.57 -8.07
C MET A 326 -6.68 -22.58 -6.74
N THR A 327 -6.15 -21.92 -5.71
CA THR A 327 -6.82 -21.78 -4.41
C THR A 327 -8.17 -21.08 -4.55
N LEU A 328 -8.24 -19.97 -5.29
CA LEU A 328 -9.49 -19.25 -5.56
C LEU A 328 -10.48 -20.07 -6.37
N CYS A 329 -10.02 -20.82 -7.38
CA CYS A 329 -10.88 -21.68 -8.19
C CYS A 329 -11.51 -22.78 -7.33
N LEU A 330 -10.72 -23.46 -6.49
CA LEU A 330 -11.23 -24.50 -5.59
C LEU A 330 -12.24 -23.95 -4.58
N ALA A 331 -11.94 -22.79 -3.99
CA ALA A 331 -12.86 -22.09 -3.09
C ALA A 331 -14.17 -21.68 -3.81
N GLY A 332 -14.06 -21.14 -5.03
CA GLY A 332 -15.20 -20.74 -5.85
C GLY A 332 -16.10 -21.93 -6.24
N LEU A 333 -15.50 -23.06 -6.62
CA LEU A 333 -16.23 -24.29 -6.92
C LEU A 333 -16.93 -24.86 -5.69
N ALA A 334 -16.29 -24.82 -4.51
CA ALA A 334 -16.90 -25.23 -3.25
C ALA A 334 -18.14 -24.36 -2.93
N LEU A 335 -18.04 -23.03 -3.06
CA LEU A 335 -19.17 -22.12 -2.83
C LEU A 335 -20.29 -22.32 -3.86
N ALA A 336 -19.95 -22.54 -5.14
CA ALA A 336 -20.95 -22.85 -6.17
C ALA A 336 -21.71 -24.14 -5.84
N GLY A 337 -21.01 -25.17 -5.36
CA GLY A 337 -21.64 -26.42 -4.91
C GLY A 337 -22.57 -26.23 -3.70
N VAL A 338 -22.21 -25.36 -2.75
CA VAL A 338 -23.11 -24.97 -1.64
C VAL A 338 -24.37 -24.30 -2.16
N LEU A 339 -24.23 -23.32 -3.06
CA LEU A 339 -25.37 -22.57 -3.59
C LEU A 339 -26.32 -23.44 -4.42
N ILE A 340 -25.80 -24.46 -5.12
CA ILE A 340 -26.59 -25.36 -5.97
C ILE A 340 -27.27 -26.48 -5.15
N SER A 341 -26.83 -26.73 -3.92
CA SER A 341 -27.30 -27.85 -3.09
C SER A 341 -28.82 -27.95 -2.87
N PRO A 342 -29.64 -26.87 -2.86
CA PRO A 342 -31.10 -26.99 -2.80
C PRO A 342 -31.71 -27.65 -4.04
N TRP A 343 -31.11 -27.43 -5.21
CA TRP A 343 -31.62 -27.94 -6.49
C TRP A 343 -30.96 -29.26 -6.92
N SER A 344 -29.88 -29.68 -6.25
CA SER A 344 -29.14 -30.90 -6.58
C SER A 344 -28.68 -31.59 -5.30
N SER A 345 -29.37 -32.66 -4.91
CA SER A 345 -29.04 -33.43 -3.70
C SER A 345 -27.72 -34.21 -3.83
N SER A 346 -27.34 -34.62 -5.04
CA SER A 346 -26.07 -35.26 -5.37
C SER A 346 -25.37 -34.57 -6.56
N PHE A 347 -24.06 -34.78 -6.69
CA PHE A 347 -23.33 -34.38 -7.91
C PHE A 347 -23.51 -35.45 -8.99
N PRO A 348 -23.72 -35.08 -10.27
CA PRO A 348 -24.08 -36.03 -11.34
C PRO A 348 -23.05 -37.14 -11.62
N PHE A 349 -21.82 -37.00 -11.11
CA PHE A 349 -20.72 -37.96 -11.31
C PHE A 349 -20.28 -38.67 -10.02
N THR A 350 -20.93 -38.40 -8.88
CA THR A 350 -20.55 -38.98 -7.58
C THR A 350 -21.78 -39.26 -6.72
N ASP A 351 -21.83 -40.42 -6.05
CA ASP A 351 -22.88 -40.74 -5.05
C ASP A 351 -22.78 -39.91 -3.75
N ARG A 352 -21.99 -38.84 -3.75
CA ARG A 352 -21.81 -37.95 -2.59
C ARG A 352 -22.82 -36.81 -2.65
N SER A 353 -23.30 -36.38 -1.49
CA SER A 353 -24.14 -35.19 -1.39
C SER A 353 -23.39 -33.95 -1.89
N ALA A 354 -24.11 -32.99 -2.48
CA ALA A 354 -23.50 -31.77 -3.02
C ALA A 354 -22.70 -30.98 -1.96
N LEU A 355 -23.22 -30.90 -0.74
CA LEU A 355 -22.54 -30.29 0.41
C LEU A 355 -21.29 -31.08 0.84
N GLY A 356 -21.34 -32.41 0.84
CA GLY A 356 -20.19 -33.25 1.17
C GLY A 356 -19.06 -33.12 0.15
N PHE A 357 -19.37 -33.06 -1.15
CA PHE A 357 -18.38 -32.80 -2.19
C PHE A 357 -17.80 -31.38 -2.09
N SER A 358 -18.66 -30.39 -1.82
CA SER A 358 -18.23 -28.99 -1.61
C SER A 358 -17.26 -28.87 -0.44
N ALA A 359 -17.47 -29.63 0.65
CA ALA A 359 -16.54 -29.68 1.78
C ALA A 359 -15.15 -30.23 1.37
N VAL A 360 -15.11 -31.26 0.53
CA VAL A 360 -13.83 -31.79 0.00
C VAL A 360 -13.10 -30.73 -0.82
N LEU A 361 -13.80 -30.00 -1.70
CA LEU A 361 -13.20 -28.91 -2.48
C LEU A 361 -12.71 -27.77 -1.60
N ALA A 362 -13.46 -27.42 -0.55
CA ALA A 362 -13.04 -26.44 0.45
C ALA A 362 -11.75 -26.88 1.16
N GLY A 363 -11.68 -28.14 1.59
CA GLY A 363 -10.48 -28.72 2.19
C GLY A 363 -9.27 -28.68 1.23
N ALA A 364 -9.48 -29.03 -0.04
CA ALA A 364 -8.44 -28.95 -1.07
C ALA A 364 -7.96 -27.50 -1.30
N ALA A 365 -8.85 -26.50 -1.21
CA ALA A 365 -8.46 -25.10 -1.28
C ALA A 365 -7.53 -24.71 -0.13
N TYR A 366 -7.84 -25.10 1.11
CA TYR A 366 -6.98 -24.83 2.27
C TYR A 366 -5.63 -25.55 2.20
N VAL A 367 -5.61 -26.81 1.76
CA VAL A 367 -4.36 -27.55 1.56
C VAL A 367 -3.50 -26.87 0.49
N THR A 368 -4.10 -26.45 -0.63
CA THR A 368 -3.39 -25.72 -1.68
C THR A 368 -2.85 -24.38 -1.17
N GLY A 369 -3.63 -23.69 -0.35
CA GLY A 369 -3.21 -22.45 0.31
C GLY A 369 -2.03 -22.64 1.26
N LEU A 370 -2.05 -23.71 2.07
CA LEU A 370 -0.94 -24.07 2.95
C LEU A 370 0.32 -24.39 2.16
N VAL A 371 0.21 -25.17 1.08
CA VAL A 371 1.34 -25.44 0.16
C VAL A 371 1.86 -24.13 -0.44
N GLY A 372 0.97 -23.22 -0.85
CA GLY A 372 1.34 -21.90 -1.33
C GLY A 372 2.17 -21.12 -0.32
N LEU A 373 1.75 -21.08 0.94
CA LEU A 373 2.46 -20.41 2.02
C LEU A 373 3.84 -21.03 2.28
N LEU A 374 3.93 -22.36 2.31
CA LEU A 374 5.18 -23.09 2.57
C LEU A 374 6.19 -22.95 1.42
N VAL A 375 5.72 -22.92 0.16
CA VAL A 375 6.57 -22.92 -1.04
C VAL A 375 6.91 -21.51 -1.52
N HIS A 376 6.09 -20.50 -1.22
CA HIS A 376 6.26 -19.14 -1.74
C HIS A 376 6.58 -18.09 -0.66
N GLY A 377 6.62 -18.52 0.60
CA GLY A 377 7.02 -17.71 1.75
C GLY A 377 5.92 -16.78 2.26
N ARG A 378 6.27 -16.01 3.30
CA ARG A 378 5.36 -15.10 4.03
C ARG A 378 4.65 -14.11 3.11
N SER A 379 5.35 -13.54 2.13
CA SER A 379 4.79 -12.55 1.21
C SER A 379 3.59 -13.12 0.43
N TRP A 380 3.61 -14.40 0.06
CA TRP A 380 2.47 -15.02 -0.60
C TRP A 380 1.24 -15.11 0.32
N GLY A 381 1.45 -15.22 1.63
CA GLY A 381 0.43 -15.25 2.67
C GLY A 381 -0.33 -13.93 2.85
N LEU A 382 0.35 -12.79 2.68
CA LEU A 382 -0.19 -11.46 3.02
C LEU A 382 -1.60 -11.15 2.45
N PRO A 383 -1.96 -11.48 1.20
CA PRO A 383 -3.29 -11.20 0.67
C PRO A 383 -4.39 -12.04 1.34
N TRP A 384 -4.02 -13.19 1.92
CA TRP A 384 -4.91 -14.11 2.63
C TRP A 384 -5.01 -13.79 4.12
N LEU A 385 -4.04 -13.03 4.66
CA LEU A 385 -4.02 -12.53 6.03
C LEU A 385 -4.99 -11.35 6.24
N LEU A 386 -6.20 -11.43 5.69
CA LEU A 386 -7.32 -10.79 6.37
C LEU A 386 -7.30 -11.36 7.79
N ARG A 387 -7.49 -10.56 8.83
CA ARG A 387 -7.41 -11.03 10.24
C ARG A 387 -8.55 -11.98 10.66
N ILE A 388 -9.38 -12.37 9.69
CA ILE A 388 -10.66 -13.05 9.80
C ILE A 388 -10.52 -14.59 9.91
N PRO A 389 -9.55 -15.27 9.27
CA PRO A 389 -9.51 -16.73 9.21
C PRO A 389 -9.35 -17.47 10.53
N ALA A 390 -8.41 -17.05 11.38
CA ALA A 390 -8.14 -17.75 12.64
C ALA A 390 -9.34 -17.66 13.60
N ALA A 391 -10.01 -16.50 13.66
CA ALA A 391 -11.15 -16.29 14.53
C ALA A 391 -12.47 -16.83 13.95
N SER A 392 -12.57 -17.04 12.65
CA SER A 392 -13.71 -17.76 12.06
C SER A 392 -13.82 -19.19 12.62
N ALA A 393 -12.67 -19.86 12.85
CA ALA A 393 -12.65 -21.17 13.50
C ALA A 393 -13.12 -21.11 14.97
N ILE A 394 -12.88 -20.00 15.68
CA ILE A 394 -13.38 -19.81 17.05
C ILE A 394 -14.90 -19.74 17.06
N GLY A 395 -15.52 -19.04 16.09
CA GLY A 395 -16.98 -19.01 15.94
C GLY A 395 -17.58 -20.41 15.77
N LEU A 396 -16.91 -21.28 14.99
CA LEU A 396 -17.30 -22.68 14.85
C LEU A 396 -17.18 -23.44 16.18
N LEU A 397 -16.09 -23.27 16.93
CA LEU A 397 -15.91 -23.92 18.24
C LEU A 397 -17.02 -23.53 19.22
N MET A 398 -17.38 -22.24 19.27
CA MET A 398 -18.49 -21.76 20.09
C MET A 398 -19.79 -22.49 19.74
N LEU A 399 -20.10 -22.66 18.45
CA LEU A 399 -21.29 -23.41 18.02
C LEU A 399 -21.25 -24.88 18.43
N THR A 400 -20.09 -25.54 18.33
CA THR A 400 -19.98 -26.94 18.78
C THR A 400 -20.17 -27.13 20.29
N THR A 401 -19.97 -26.07 21.07
CA THR A 401 -20.20 -26.07 22.52
C THR A 401 -21.62 -25.66 22.92
N MET A 402 -22.42 -25.12 21.98
CA MET A 402 -23.81 -24.77 22.22
C MET A 402 -24.70 -26.02 22.17
N HIS A 403 -25.77 -26.01 22.95
CA HIS A 403 -26.78 -27.07 22.94
C HIS A 403 -27.31 -27.32 21.51
N PRO A 404 -27.59 -28.58 21.08
CA PRO A 404 -28.00 -28.93 19.72
C PRO A 404 -29.21 -28.17 19.14
N SER A 405 -29.96 -27.46 19.98
CA SER A 405 -31.04 -26.56 19.57
C SER A 405 -30.62 -25.48 18.57
N TRP A 406 -29.34 -25.05 18.56
CA TRP A 406 -28.90 -23.99 17.63
C TRP A 406 -28.99 -24.40 16.16
N TRP A 407 -28.64 -25.66 15.83
CA TRP A 407 -28.79 -26.19 14.48
C TRP A 407 -30.15 -26.84 14.30
N GLY A 408 -30.72 -27.42 15.36
CA GLY A 408 -32.05 -28.03 15.32
C GLY A 408 -33.16 -27.07 14.89
N ALA A 409 -33.06 -25.79 15.22
CA ALA A 409 -33.99 -24.76 14.76
C ALA A 409 -34.09 -24.67 13.22
N ALA A 410 -33.01 -24.96 12.49
CA ALA A 410 -33.03 -24.97 11.03
C ALA A 410 -33.79 -26.17 10.43
N PHE A 411 -33.97 -27.26 11.19
CA PHE A 411 -34.66 -28.49 10.77
C PHE A 411 -36.09 -28.60 11.32
N GLU A 412 -36.57 -27.55 12.01
CA GLU A 412 -37.94 -27.51 12.53
C GLU A 412 -39.03 -27.70 11.46
N PRO A 413 -38.90 -27.15 10.24
CA PRO A 413 -39.88 -27.38 9.18
C PRO A 413 -39.93 -28.81 8.62
N THR A 414 -39.00 -29.70 9.01
CA THR A 414 -38.85 -31.04 8.42
C THR A 414 -39.42 -32.16 9.30
N ASP A 415 -40.23 -31.84 10.32
CA ASP A 415 -40.80 -32.79 11.30
C ASP A 415 -39.78 -33.71 11.99
N MET A 416 -38.50 -33.32 12.00
CA MET A 416 -37.42 -34.15 12.55
C MET A 416 -37.40 -34.05 14.08
N GLN A 417 -37.59 -35.20 14.76
CA GLN A 417 -37.45 -35.27 16.21
C GLN A 417 -35.97 -35.29 16.61
N ILE A 418 -35.51 -34.23 17.29
CA ILE A 418 -34.16 -34.13 17.84
C ILE A 418 -34.24 -34.42 19.36
N PRO A 419 -33.65 -35.52 19.85
CA PRO A 419 -33.65 -35.86 21.27
C PRO A 419 -33.03 -34.75 22.13
N GLY A 420 -33.67 -34.40 23.24
CA GLY A 420 -33.21 -33.36 24.17
C GLY A 420 -33.67 -31.94 23.83
N ARG A 421 -34.45 -31.73 22.75
CA ARG A 421 -35.10 -30.45 22.47
C ARG A 421 -36.42 -30.37 23.23
N GLU A 422 -36.45 -29.63 24.34
CA GLU A 422 -37.71 -29.25 24.98
C GLU A 422 -38.42 -28.16 24.16
N PRO A 423 -39.76 -28.20 24.04
CA PRO A 423 -40.53 -27.12 23.42
C PRO A 423 -40.45 -25.86 24.30
N GLY A 424 -39.44 -25.03 24.04
CA GLY A 424 -39.32 -23.70 24.62
C GLY A 424 -40.24 -22.69 23.94
N PRO A 425 -40.37 -21.48 24.48
CA PRO A 425 -41.05 -20.39 23.79
C PRO A 425 -40.39 -20.16 22.42
N GLU A 426 -41.20 -19.93 21.39
CA GLU A 426 -40.69 -19.59 20.06
C GLU A 426 -39.75 -18.38 20.17
N PRO A 427 -38.50 -18.49 19.66
CA PRO A 427 -37.60 -17.36 19.69
C PRO A 427 -38.20 -16.21 18.88
N PRO A 428 -38.00 -14.95 19.30
CA PRO A 428 -38.58 -13.79 18.62
C PRO A 428 -38.01 -13.55 17.21
N LEU A 429 -36.93 -14.24 16.85
CA LEU A 429 -36.26 -14.14 15.56
C LEU A 429 -36.00 -15.52 14.99
N ALA A 430 -36.26 -15.68 13.69
CA ALA A 430 -35.93 -16.90 12.97
C ALA A 430 -34.40 -17.02 12.78
N PRO A 431 -33.86 -18.24 12.64
CA PRO A 431 -32.42 -18.46 12.45
C PRO A 431 -31.80 -17.64 11.29
N MET A 432 -32.53 -17.46 10.20
CA MET A 432 -32.07 -16.67 9.04
C MET A 432 -32.06 -15.17 9.31
N GLU A 433 -32.97 -14.66 10.15
CA GLU A 433 -32.97 -13.26 10.57
C GLU A 433 -31.76 -12.97 11.46
N VAL A 434 -31.45 -13.88 12.39
CA VAL A 434 -30.23 -13.80 13.21
C VAL A 434 -28.98 -13.81 12.32
N ALA A 435 -28.89 -14.73 11.36
CA ALA A 435 -27.78 -14.81 10.43
C ALA A 435 -27.61 -13.50 9.63
N LEU A 436 -28.71 -12.92 9.14
CA LEU A 436 -28.72 -11.64 8.42
C LEU A 436 -28.24 -10.49 9.33
N LEU A 437 -28.77 -10.37 10.54
CA LEU A 437 -28.39 -9.32 11.49
C LEU A 437 -26.89 -9.39 11.83
N LEU A 438 -26.37 -10.60 12.06
CA LEU A 438 -24.95 -10.84 12.30
C LEU A 438 -24.10 -10.43 11.07
N ALA A 439 -24.51 -10.81 9.87
CA ALA A 439 -23.80 -10.45 8.65
C ALA A 439 -23.81 -8.93 8.40
N VAL A 440 -24.93 -8.24 8.68
CA VAL A 440 -25.06 -6.78 8.60
C VAL A 440 -24.18 -6.10 9.65
N ALA A 441 -24.15 -6.60 10.89
CA ALA A 441 -23.29 -6.06 11.94
C ALA A 441 -21.79 -6.18 11.59
N ALA A 442 -21.38 -7.32 11.01
CA ALA A 442 -20.03 -7.50 10.50
C ALA A 442 -19.69 -6.50 9.38
N PHE A 443 -20.61 -6.29 8.42
CA PHE A 443 -20.42 -5.29 7.36
C PHE A 443 -20.31 -3.86 7.92
N ALA A 444 -21.19 -3.49 8.83
CA ALA A 444 -21.19 -2.17 9.47
C ALA A 444 -19.86 -1.88 10.18
N TYR A 445 -19.30 -2.87 10.87
CA TYR A 445 -18.00 -2.75 11.51
C TYR A 445 -16.85 -2.59 10.50
N LEU A 446 -16.82 -3.39 9.43
CA LEU A 446 -15.81 -3.24 8.37
C LEU A 446 -15.91 -1.85 7.74
N LEU A 447 -17.11 -1.35 7.48
CA LEU A 447 -17.30 0.00 6.95
C LEU A 447 -16.80 1.07 7.91
N ALA A 448 -17.11 0.96 9.20
CA ALA A 448 -16.62 1.87 10.23
C ALA A 448 -15.08 1.87 10.26
N ASN A 449 -14.45 0.70 10.22
CA ASN A 449 -13.00 0.58 10.19
C ASN A 449 -12.37 1.19 8.91
N ALA A 450 -12.97 0.96 7.74
CA ALA A 450 -12.52 1.57 6.49
C ALA A 450 -12.61 3.11 6.54
N ARG A 451 -13.68 3.66 7.11
CA ARG A 451 -13.87 5.11 7.25
C ARG A 451 -12.88 5.73 8.24
N ASN A 452 -12.56 5.01 9.29
CA ASN A 452 -11.60 5.42 10.32
C ASN A 452 -10.14 5.38 9.84
N THR A 453 -9.84 4.78 8.69
CA THR A 453 -8.49 4.77 8.08
C THR A 453 -8.30 5.86 7.01
N ALA A 454 -9.13 6.91 7.11
CA ALA A 454 -9.19 8.03 6.19
C ALA A 454 -9.35 7.59 4.72
N VAL A 455 -10.25 6.63 4.43
CA VAL A 455 -10.64 6.25 3.06
C VAL A 455 -11.90 7.00 2.67
N GLY A 456 -11.97 7.55 1.45
CA GLY A 456 -13.16 8.23 0.93
C GLY A 456 -14.43 7.35 0.97
N VAL A 457 -15.63 7.94 1.00
CA VAL A 457 -16.89 7.20 1.27
C VAL A 457 -17.14 6.08 0.27
N ALA A 458 -17.10 6.39 -1.03
CA ALA A 458 -17.39 5.41 -2.08
C ALA A 458 -16.34 4.28 -2.13
N PRO A 459 -15.01 4.56 -2.09
CA PRO A 459 -14.01 3.51 -1.95
C PRO A 459 -14.15 2.70 -0.65
N ALA A 460 -14.50 3.33 0.48
CA ALA A 460 -14.68 2.62 1.74
C ALA A 460 -15.84 1.62 1.67
N LEU A 461 -16.98 2.01 1.10
CA LEU A 461 -18.13 1.12 0.87
C LEU A 461 -17.74 -0.07 -0.03
N LEU A 462 -17.14 0.21 -1.19
CA LEU A 462 -16.75 -0.84 -2.14
C LEU A 462 -15.75 -1.83 -1.53
N ARG A 463 -14.75 -1.31 -0.80
CA ARG A 463 -13.71 -2.16 -0.19
C ARG A 463 -14.23 -2.92 1.02
N ALA A 464 -15.01 -2.29 1.89
CA ALA A 464 -15.67 -2.98 3.00
C ALA A 464 -16.59 -4.09 2.48
N PHE A 465 -17.34 -3.83 1.41
CA PHE A 465 -18.17 -4.84 0.74
C PHE A 465 -17.31 -5.98 0.16
N THR A 466 -16.21 -5.65 -0.51
CA THR A 466 -15.29 -6.66 -1.06
C THR A 466 -14.70 -7.55 0.03
N VAL A 467 -14.25 -6.95 1.15
CA VAL A 467 -13.74 -7.68 2.31
C VAL A 467 -14.84 -8.52 2.94
N TRP A 468 -16.05 -7.96 3.08
CA TRP A 468 -17.20 -8.67 3.64
C TRP A 468 -17.58 -9.88 2.80
N CYS A 469 -17.59 -9.78 1.48
CA CYS A 469 -17.82 -10.93 0.59
C CYS A 469 -16.71 -11.98 0.74
N ALA A 470 -15.44 -11.58 0.74
CA ALA A 470 -14.32 -12.50 0.91
C ALA A 470 -14.34 -13.18 2.29
N ALA A 471 -14.66 -12.42 3.34
CA ALA A 471 -14.82 -12.89 4.71
C ALA A 471 -15.99 -13.87 4.85
N SER A 472 -17.13 -13.55 4.23
CA SER A 472 -18.32 -14.40 4.24
C SER A 472 -18.06 -15.71 3.51
N ALA A 473 -17.43 -15.65 2.33
CA ALA A 473 -16.96 -16.81 1.60
C ALA A 473 -16.05 -17.69 2.48
N HIS A 474 -15.03 -17.10 3.09
CA HIS A 474 -14.13 -17.82 3.98
C HIS A 474 -14.86 -18.44 5.19
N ALA A 475 -15.69 -17.67 5.88
CA ALA A 475 -16.46 -18.12 7.04
C ALA A 475 -17.42 -19.26 6.69
N LEU A 476 -18.07 -19.21 5.53
CA LEU A 476 -18.90 -20.30 5.00
C LEU A 476 -18.09 -21.54 4.69
N LEU A 477 -16.89 -21.39 4.12
CA LEU A 477 -16.00 -22.54 3.88
C LEU A 477 -15.56 -23.18 5.20
N ILE A 478 -15.20 -22.39 6.21
CA ILE A 478 -14.85 -22.91 7.55
C ILE A 478 -16.06 -23.61 8.19
N ALA A 479 -17.24 -22.97 8.17
CA ALA A 479 -18.47 -23.56 8.67
C ALA A 479 -18.82 -24.87 7.94
N LEU A 480 -18.62 -24.93 6.62
CA LEU A 480 -18.85 -26.12 5.81
C LEU A 480 -17.94 -27.27 6.23
N LEU A 481 -16.64 -27.02 6.43
CA LEU A 481 -15.71 -28.03 6.94
C LEU A 481 -16.10 -28.50 8.35
N GLY A 482 -16.49 -27.54 9.20
CA GLY A 482 -16.95 -27.80 10.55
C GLY A 482 -18.18 -28.70 10.60
N LEU A 483 -19.23 -28.33 9.86
CA LEU A 483 -20.48 -29.08 9.82
C LEU A 483 -20.32 -30.43 9.10
N ALA A 484 -19.50 -30.51 8.06
CA ALA A 484 -19.31 -31.76 7.33
C ALA A 484 -18.49 -32.80 8.12
N TRP A 485 -17.51 -32.37 8.92
CA TRP A 485 -16.52 -33.28 9.51
C TRP A 485 -16.39 -33.18 11.04
N ILE A 486 -16.45 -31.98 11.62
CA ILE A 486 -16.22 -31.76 13.06
C ILE A 486 -17.49 -32.04 13.86
N VAL A 487 -18.61 -31.40 13.51
CA VAL A 487 -19.89 -31.57 14.23
C VAL A 487 -20.33 -33.03 14.27
N PRO A 488 -20.28 -33.81 13.17
CA PRO A 488 -20.64 -35.23 13.21
C PRO A 488 -19.77 -36.07 14.13
N ALA A 489 -18.51 -35.68 14.32
CA ALA A 489 -17.54 -36.41 15.13
C ALA A 489 -17.60 -36.04 16.61
N PHE A 490 -17.94 -34.78 16.94
CA PHE A 490 -17.77 -34.24 18.30
C PHE A 490 -19.03 -33.69 18.96
N SER A 491 -20.12 -33.44 18.23
CA SER A 491 -21.36 -32.92 18.82
C SER A 491 -22.14 -34.02 19.54
N GLU A 492 -22.74 -33.66 20.67
CA GLU A 492 -23.89 -34.36 21.24
C GLU A 492 -24.96 -34.41 20.13
N ASN A 493 -25.35 -35.60 19.66
CA ASN A 493 -26.19 -35.85 18.47
C ASN A 493 -25.55 -35.66 17.07
N GLY A 494 -24.22 -35.69 16.94
CA GLY A 494 -23.54 -35.54 15.65
C GLY A 494 -23.92 -36.57 14.57
N HIS A 495 -24.25 -37.81 14.96
CA HIS A 495 -24.72 -38.84 14.03
C HIS A 495 -26.10 -38.53 13.43
N LEU A 496 -27.00 -37.93 14.21
CA LEU A 496 -28.31 -37.46 13.73
C LEU A 496 -28.14 -36.28 12.78
N PHE A 497 -27.26 -35.33 13.12
CA PHE A 497 -26.92 -34.21 12.25
C PHE A 497 -26.39 -34.71 10.90
N ARG A 498 -25.52 -35.72 10.88
CA ARG A 498 -24.99 -36.30 9.63
C ARG A 498 -26.10 -36.87 8.74
N GLY A 499 -27.08 -37.57 9.32
CA GLY A 499 -28.24 -38.05 8.58
C GLY A 499 -29.07 -36.90 8.00
N ALA A 500 -29.41 -35.93 8.85
CA ALA A 500 -30.19 -34.75 8.47
C ALA A 500 -29.51 -33.92 7.38
N TRP A 501 -28.20 -33.73 7.48
CA TRP A 501 -27.36 -33.01 6.50
C TRP A 501 -27.44 -33.59 5.09
N THR A 502 -27.69 -34.89 4.97
CA THR A 502 -27.84 -35.57 3.68
C THR A 502 -29.27 -35.63 3.18
N LEU A 503 -30.24 -35.72 4.09
CA LEU A 503 -31.66 -35.93 3.77
C LEU A 503 -32.43 -34.62 3.56
N TYR A 504 -32.01 -33.53 4.22
CA TYR A 504 -32.70 -32.24 4.22
C TYR A 504 -31.75 -31.10 3.78
N PRO A 505 -31.45 -30.98 2.47
CA PRO A 505 -30.44 -30.04 1.96
C PRO A 505 -30.77 -28.56 2.22
N GLU A 506 -32.05 -28.18 2.21
CA GLU A 506 -32.48 -26.80 2.49
C GLU A 506 -32.24 -26.41 3.96
N ALA A 507 -32.63 -27.28 4.89
CA ALA A 507 -32.37 -27.11 6.31
C ALA A 507 -30.86 -27.16 6.64
N ALA A 508 -30.12 -28.04 5.95
CA ALA A 508 -28.66 -28.10 6.05
C ALA A 508 -27.99 -26.79 5.57
N LEU A 509 -28.48 -26.19 4.48
CA LEU A 509 -28.03 -24.89 4.00
C LEU A 509 -28.36 -23.78 4.99
N ALA A 510 -29.55 -23.76 5.57
CA ALA A 510 -29.92 -22.80 6.62
C ALA A 510 -28.99 -22.92 7.84
N ALA A 511 -28.73 -24.14 8.34
CA ALA A 511 -27.76 -24.37 9.42
C ALA A 511 -26.34 -23.91 9.04
N LEU A 512 -25.92 -24.12 7.79
CA LEU A 512 -24.64 -23.66 7.26
C LEU A 512 -24.53 -22.14 7.21
N LEU A 513 -25.57 -21.44 6.73
CA LEU A 513 -25.60 -19.98 6.66
C LEU A 513 -25.56 -19.36 8.06
N GLN A 514 -26.30 -19.93 9.02
CA GLN A 514 -26.26 -19.51 10.42
C GLN A 514 -24.86 -19.73 11.02
N ALA A 515 -24.27 -20.90 10.82
CA ALA A 515 -22.92 -21.18 11.29
C ALA A 515 -21.89 -20.24 10.65
N GLY A 516 -22.02 -20.00 9.34
CA GLY A 516 -21.19 -19.06 8.58
C GLY A 516 -21.30 -17.63 9.11
N ALA A 517 -22.49 -17.17 9.49
CA ALA A 517 -22.70 -15.84 10.07
C ALA A 517 -22.01 -15.67 11.44
N TRP A 518 -22.07 -16.69 12.30
CA TRP A 518 -21.33 -16.70 13.57
C TRP A 518 -19.81 -16.70 13.35
N CYS A 519 -19.32 -17.55 12.44
CA CYS A 519 -17.90 -17.55 12.04
C CYS A 519 -17.47 -16.19 11.49
N LEU A 520 -18.31 -15.55 10.66
CA LEU A 520 -18.04 -14.24 10.08
C LEU A 520 -17.95 -13.16 11.16
N VAL A 521 -18.94 -13.07 12.06
CA VAL A 521 -18.95 -12.07 13.14
C VAL A 521 -17.79 -12.27 14.08
N ALA A 522 -17.51 -13.51 14.48
CA ALA A 522 -16.32 -13.84 15.26
C ALA A 522 -15.08 -13.34 14.51
N GLY A 523 -14.87 -13.73 13.25
CA GLY A 523 -13.73 -13.32 12.46
C GLY A 523 -13.57 -11.80 12.26
N VAL A 524 -14.67 -11.06 12.14
CA VAL A 524 -14.63 -9.61 11.91
C VAL A 524 -14.41 -8.83 13.20
N PHE A 525 -15.14 -9.14 14.27
CA PHE A 525 -14.98 -8.42 15.55
C PHE A 525 -13.71 -8.79 16.28
N SER A 526 -13.19 -9.99 16.02
CA SER A 526 -11.91 -10.38 16.59
C SER A 526 -10.83 -9.38 16.21
N GLN A 527 -10.86 -8.76 15.01
CA GLN A 527 -9.86 -7.79 14.53
C GLN A 527 -9.39 -6.77 15.58
N ILE A 528 -10.28 -6.33 16.49
CA ILE A 528 -9.96 -5.45 17.63
C ILE A 528 -8.83 -6.00 18.51
N LEU A 529 -8.83 -7.30 18.78
CA LEU A 529 -7.87 -7.97 19.67
C LEU A 529 -6.46 -8.10 19.03
N TRP A 530 -6.36 -8.11 17.70
CA TRP A 530 -5.09 -8.27 16.97
C TRP A 530 -4.43 -6.92 16.72
N ASP A 531 -5.15 -5.82 16.89
CA ASP A 531 -4.63 -4.48 16.66
C ASP A 531 -3.74 -3.97 17.79
N ASP A 532 -3.50 -4.75 18.85
CA ASP A 532 -2.72 -4.33 20.02
C ASP A 532 -3.27 -3.01 20.63
N ARG A 533 -4.54 -2.73 20.37
CA ARG A 533 -5.27 -1.56 20.85
C ARG A 533 -5.98 -1.94 22.15
N PRO A 534 -6.02 -1.05 23.15
CA PRO A 534 -6.95 -1.25 24.25
C PRO A 534 -8.37 -1.27 23.69
N LEU A 535 -9.25 -2.12 24.24
CA LEU A 535 -10.65 -2.25 23.82
C LEU A 535 -11.43 -0.91 23.84
N THR A 536 -10.93 0.06 24.60
CA THR A 536 -11.48 1.41 24.76
C THR A 536 -10.86 2.45 23.81
N ALA A 537 -9.83 2.11 23.04
CA ALA A 537 -9.26 3.06 22.09
C ALA A 537 -10.29 3.40 21.01
N PRO A 538 -10.44 4.69 20.66
CA PRO A 538 -11.28 5.06 19.53
C PRO A 538 -10.76 4.38 18.26
N LEU A 539 -11.68 3.77 17.50
CA LEU A 539 -11.36 3.09 16.24
C LEU A 539 -10.64 4.02 15.23
N ALA A 540 -10.78 5.34 15.39
CA ALA A 540 -10.21 6.41 14.58
C ALA A 540 -8.72 6.73 14.86
N HIS A 541 -8.13 6.32 15.98
CA HIS A 541 -6.74 6.65 16.29
C HIS A 541 -5.86 5.40 16.25
N ALA A 542 -5.43 5.03 15.04
CA ALA A 542 -4.56 3.87 14.82
C ALA A 542 -3.13 4.06 15.37
N HIS A 543 -2.75 5.28 15.78
CA HIS A 543 -1.35 5.68 15.96
C HIS A 543 -0.94 6.01 17.41
N TRP A 544 -1.65 5.47 18.41
CA TRP A 544 -1.39 5.80 19.83
C TRP A 544 0.04 5.47 20.31
N ARG A 545 0.75 4.51 19.69
CA ARG A 545 2.07 4.04 20.16
C ARG A 545 3.29 4.74 19.55
N THR A 546 3.15 5.67 18.61
CA THR A 546 4.33 6.32 17.99
C THR A 546 4.94 7.47 18.80
N GLN A 547 4.38 7.84 19.96
CA GLN A 547 4.94 8.87 20.84
C GLN A 547 5.67 8.31 22.08
N GLU A 548 5.53 7.03 22.43
CA GLU A 548 6.08 6.45 23.67
C GLU A 548 7.23 5.44 23.49
N ARG A 549 7.82 5.34 22.29
CA ARG A 549 9.08 4.61 22.05
C ARG A 549 10.03 5.47 21.25
#